data_AF-A0A382YIE6-F1
#
_entry.id   AF-A0A382YIE6-F1
#
_cell.length_a   1.000
_cell.length_b   1.000
_cell.length_c   1.000
_cell.angle_alpha   90.00
_cell.angle_beta   90.00
_cell.angle_gamma   90.00
#
_symmetry.space_group_name_H-M   'P 1'
#
loop_
_entity.id
_entity.type
_entity.pdbx_description
1 polymer ?
#
loop_
_entity_poly.entity_id
_entity_poly.type
_entity_poly.pdbx_seq_one_letter_code
_entity_poly.pdbx_strand_id
1 'polypeptide(L)'
;MSLFGRDVRQHDESVWEELLPKCSTNTIFITPWWQATWWMTFGDGRIPKVQTVSLDEDVIGIIPLLSSESDTTFIGDSSVFDYMDFPVVTDRELDFFELCWPHIESMHWSNLRLESIPESSPTLTHLVDIARANGHEVLVTETDKTPYAELPEQWEEYLLNLRRKDRHELRRKIRRLDAGASYRQYEPENTVEMMDEFFRLMRLSSDEKSRFLIKENIIFFTNIATELTRR
;
A
#
# COMPACT_ATOMS: atom_id res chain seq x y z
N MET A 1 -16.24 -14.08 2.34
CA MET A 1 -17.05 -13.52 1.23
C MET A 1 -16.11 -12.56 0.53
N SER A 2 -15.77 -12.74 -0.76
CA SER A 2 -14.67 -11.99 -1.41
C SER A 2 -14.83 -10.47 -1.20
N LEU A 3 -13.76 -9.83 -0.72
CA LEU A 3 -13.68 -8.37 -0.53
C LEU A 3 -13.91 -7.58 -1.82
N PHE A 4 -13.60 -8.19 -2.98
CA PHE A 4 -13.77 -7.55 -4.29
C PHE A 4 -15.08 -7.96 -4.99
N GLY A 5 -16.01 -8.62 -4.27
CA GLY A 5 -17.32 -9.01 -4.78
C GLY A 5 -17.36 -10.38 -5.46
N ARG A 6 -18.58 -10.89 -5.74
CA ARG A 6 -18.80 -12.26 -6.27
C ARG A 6 -18.38 -12.45 -7.73
N ASP A 7 -18.23 -11.35 -8.48
CA ASP A 7 -17.89 -11.39 -9.91
C ASP A 7 -16.37 -11.40 -10.16
N VAL A 8 -15.56 -11.16 -9.12
CA VAL A 8 -14.10 -11.32 -9.18
C VAL A 8 -13.77 -12.78 -8.88
N ARG A 9 -13.99 -13.62 -9.88
CA ARG A 9 -13.67 -15.05 -9.81
C ARG A 9 -12.15 -15.20 -9.88
N GLN A 10 -11.55 -15.90 -8.90
CA GLN A 10 -10.15 -16.41 -8.82
C GLN A 10 -9.21 -15.82 -7.75
N HIS A 11 -9.72 -15.26 -6.66
CA HIS A 11 -8.91 -15.14 -5.45
C HIS A 11 -9.73 -15.48 -4.19
N ASP A 12 -9.05 -16.12 -3.25
CA ASP A 12 -9.48 -16.24 -1.87
C ASP A 12 -8.67 -15.23 -1.06
N GLU A 13 -9.36 -14.38 -0.31
CA GLU A 13 -8.73 -13.41 0.58
C GLU A 13 -7.72 -14.09 1.50
N SER A 14 -8.11 -15.23 2.11
CA SER A 14 -7.25 -15.99 3.01
C SER A 14 -5.94 -16.44 2.35
N VAL A 15 -5.99 -16.86 1.08
CA VAL A 15 -4.80 -17.23 0.32
C VAL A 15 -3.86 -16.04 0.14
N TRP A 16 -4.39 -14.84 -0.13
CA TRP A 16 -3.57 -13.63 -0.21
C TRP A 16 -2.95 -13.29 1.14
N GLU A 17 -3.72 -13.33 2.24
CA GLU A 17 -3.20 -13.05 3.58
C GLU A 17 -2.09 -14.03 3.99
N GLU A 18 -2.26 -15.33 3.70
CA GLU A 18 -1.27 -16.37 3.98
C GLU A 18 -0.01 -16.26 3.12
N LEU A 19 -0.10 -15.61 1.96
CA LEU A 19 1.00 -15.39 1.03
C LEU A 19 1.91 -14.25 1.49
N LEU A 20 1.34 -13.15 1.98
CA LEU A 20 2.05 -11.89 2.27
C LEU A 20 3.34 -12.05 3.10
N PRO A 21 3.39 -12.87 4.17
CA PRO A 21 4.63 -13.05 4.95
C PRO A 21 5.79 -13.69 4.17
N LYS A 22 5.50 -14.33 3.03
CA LYS A 22 6.48 -14.99 2.16
C LYS A 22 6.91 -14.09 0.99
N CYS A 23 6.24 -12.96 0.81
CA CYS A 23 6.45 -12.09 -0.33
C CYS A 23 7.71 -11.21 -0.20
N SER A 24 8.34 -10.90 -1.33
CA SER A 24 9.50 -10.00 -1.40
C SER A 24 9.17 -8.57 -0.97
N THR A 25 7.92 -8.14 -1.20
CA THR A 25 7.32 -6.95 -0.61
C THR A 25 6.22 -7.39 0.36
N ASN A 26 6.23 -6.87 1.60
CA ASN A 26 5.19 -7.14 2.61
C ASN A 26 4.84 -5.84 3.35
N THR A 27 4.14 -4.95 2.66
CA THR A 27 3.66 -3.67 3.21
C THR A 27 2.15 -3.72 3.43
N ILE A 28 1.64 -2.86 4.32
CA ILE A 28 0.19 -2.75 4.55
C ILE A 28 -0.58 -2.39 3.27
N PHE A 29 0.06 -1.70 2.33
CA PHE A 29 -0.54 -1.17 1.11
C PHE A 29 -0.85 -2.25 0.06
N ILE A 30 -0.16 -3.39 0.09
CA ILE A 30 -0.39 -4.52 -0.83
C ILE A 30 -1.35 -5.58 -0.25
N THR A 31 -1.96 -5.29 0.88
CA THR A 31 -2.90 -6.18 1.55
C THR A 31 -4.27 -6.18 0.86
N PRO A 32 -5.03 -7.29 0.90
CA PRO A 32 -6.34 -7.35 0.26
C PRO A 32 -7.33 -6.34 0.89
N TRP A 33 -7.28 -6.13 2.20
CA TRP A 33 -8.19 -5.21 2.90
C TRP A 33 -7.91 -3.74 2.58
N TRP A 34 -6.65 -3.33 2.46
CA TRP A 34 -6.31 -1.96 2.08
C TRP A 34 -6.77 -1.64 0.67
N GLN A 35 -6.43 -2.51 -0.29
CA GLN A 35 -6.78 -2.34 -1.69
C GLN A 35 -8.29 -2.43 -1.93
N ALA A 36 -8.98 -3.37 -1.29
CA ALA A 36 -10.44 -3.47 -1.40
C ALA A 36 -11.14 -2.24 -0.83
N THR A 37 -10.69 -1.74 0.33
CA THR A 37 -11.27 -0.53 0.95
C THR A 37 -11.07 0.70 0.06
N TRP A 38 -9.88 0.82 -0.55
CA TRP A 38 -9.63 1.88 -1.52
C TRP A 38 -10.53 1.73 -2.75
N TRP A 39 -10.62 0.53 -3.33
CA TRP A 39 -11.45 0.27 -4.49
C TRP A 39 -12.94 0.56 -4.24
N MET A 40 -13.48 0.16 -3.09
CA MET A 40 -14.87 0.47 -2.72
C MET A 40 -15.14 1.98 -2.61
N THR A 41 -14.12 2.77 -2.29
CA THR A 41 -14.25 4.22 -2.09
C THR A 41 -13.97 5.03 -3.36
N PHE A 42 -12.94 4.65 -4.11
CA PHE A 42 -12.41 5.42 -5.25
C PHE A 42 -12.46 4.67 -6.58
N GLY A 43 -12.88 3.40 -6.58
CA GLY A 43 -12.90 2.55 -7.78
C GLY A 43 -13.83 3.08 -8.88
N ASP A 44 -14.81 3.91 -8.55
CA ASP A 44 -15.69 4.61 -9.52
C ASP A 44 -16.29 3.67 -10.58
N GLY A 45 -16.82 2.52 -10.12
CA GLY A 45 -17.43 1.50 -11.00
C GLY A 45 -16.45 0.67 -11.83
N ARG A 46 -15.14 0.93 -11.77
CA ARG A 46 -14.11 0.09 -12.39
C ARG A 46 -14.09 -1.29 -11.75
N ILE A 47 -13.85 -2.32 -12.57
CA ILE A 47 -13.87 -3.71 -12.12
C ILE A 47 -12.43 -4.15 -11.82
N PRO A 48 -12.14 -4.57 -10.57
CA PRO A 48 -10.82 -5.02 -10.20
C PRO A 48 -10.57 -6.41 -10.80
N LYS A 49 -9.34 -6.60 -11.27
CA LYS A 49 -8.80 -7.85 -11.81
C LYS A 49 -7.84 -8.41 -10.78
N VAL A 50 -8.40 -9.16 -9.83
CA VAL A 50 -7.63 -9.85 -8.79
C VAL A 50 -7.53 -11.33 -9.13
N GLN A 51 -6.33 -11.82 -9.42
CA GLN A 51 -6.06 -13.20 -9.80
C GLN A 51 -4.89 -13.79 -9.02
N THR A 52 -5.01 -15.06 -8.68
CA THR A 52 -3.91 -15.87 -8.14
C THR A 52 -3.07 -16.43 -9.30
N VAL A 53 -1.75 -16.44 -9.13
CA VAL A 53 -0.81 -17.08 -10.06
C VAL A 53 -0.19 -18.27 -9.34
N SER A 54 -0.25 -19.44 -9.97
CA SER A 54 0.23 -20.69 -9.38
C SER A 54 1.27 -21.36 -10.27
N LEU A 55 2.27 -21.99 -9.62
CA LEU A 55 3.26 -22.87 -10.23
C LEU A 55 3.16 -24.23 -9.53
N ASP A 56 2.93 -25.30 -10.30
CA ASP A 56 2.81 -26.68 -9.78
C ASP A 56 1.87 -26.81 -8.56
N GLU A 57 0.69 -26.17 -8.64
CA GLU A 57 -0.35 -26.09 -7.59
C GLU A 57 -0.08 -25.12 -6.43
N ASP A 58 1.15 -24.62 -6.28
CA ASP A 58 1.50 -23.61 -5.27
C ASP A 58 1.17 -22.20 -5.77
N VAL A 59 0.43 -21.41 -4.99
CA VAL A 59 0.22 -19.98 -5.29
C VAL A 59 1.52 -19.24 -5.01
N ILE A 60 2.08 -18.60 -6.04
CA ILE A 60 3.35 -17.87 -5.98
C ILE A 60 3.19 -16.35 -6.06
N GLY A 61 1.99 -15.86 -6.38
CA GLY A 61 1.73 -14.43 -6.40
C GLY A 61 0.28 -14.06 -6.67
N ILE A 62 0.00 -12.77 -6.56
CA ILE A 62 -1.30 -12.14 -6.82
C ILE A 62 -1.13 -11.05 -7.87
N ILE A 63 -2.11 -10.92 -8.77
CA ILE A 63 -2.26 -9.81 -9.72
C ILE A 63 -3.33 -8.86 -9.17
N PRO A 64 -2.98 -7.69 -8.60
CA PRO A 64 -3.96 -6.75 -8.05
C PRO A 64 -4.18 -5.54 -8.98
N LEU A 65 -4.82 -5.76 -10.13
CA LEU A 65 -4.97 -4.72 -11.16
C LEU A 65 -6.37 -4.13 -11.21
N LEU A 66 -6.46 -2.90 -11.68
CA LEU A 66 -7.70 -2.19 -11.96
C LEU A 66 -7.68 -1.71 -13.41
N SER A 67 -8.61 -2.22 -14.22
CA SER A 67 -8.69 -1.86 -15.63
C SER A 67 -9.78 -0.85 -15.91
N SER A 68 -9.49 0.06 -16.85
CA SER A 68 -10.43 0.97 -17.51
C SER A 68 -10.45 0.67 -19.01
N GLU A 69 -11.11 1.51 -19.82
CA GLU A 69 -11.15 1.31 -21.28
C GLU A 69 -9.77 1.42 -21.95
N SER A 70 -8.87 2.26 -21.42
CA SER A 70 -7.55 2.49 -22.02
C SER A 70 -6.38 2.19 -21.09
N ASP A 71 -6.56 2.30 -19.78
CA ASP A 71 -5.48 2.20 -18.81
C ASP A 71 -5.71 1.05 -17.82
N THR A 72 -4.65 0.33 -17.50
CA THR A 72 -4.62 -0.62 -16.39
C THR A 72 -3.62 -0.14 -15.34
N THR A 73 -4.03 -0.12 -14.07
CA THR A 73 -3.23 0.32 -12.93
C THR A 73 -3.21 -0.73 -11.83
N PHE A 74 -2.42 -0.52 -10.77
CA PHE A 74 -2.69 -1.19 -9.51
C PHE A 74 -4.05 -0.77 -8.93
N ILE A 75 -4.57 -1.56 -7.98
CA ILE A 75 -5.67 -1.15 -7.11
C ILE A 75 -5.11 -0.23 -6.02
N GLY A 76 -5.08 1.07 -6.31
CA GLY A 76 -4.53 2.09 -5.42
C GLY A 76 -4.08 3.32 -6.20
N ASP A 77 -3.63 4.34 -5.47
CA ASP A 77 -3.01 5.53 -6.05
C ASP A 77 -2.01 6.15 -5.07
N SER A 78 -1.05 6.92 -5.61
CA SER A 78 0.05 7.53 -4.85
C SER A 78 -0.38 8.59 -3.82
N SER A 79 -1.65 9.02 -3.77
CA SER A 79 -2.13 9.96 -2.75
C SER A 79 -2.33 9.33 -1.37
N VAL A 80 -2.52 8.01 -1.31
CA VAL A 80 -2.70 7.25 -0.05
C VAL A 80 -1.90 5.94 0.00
N PHE A 81 -0.99 5.71 -0.96
CA PHE A 81 -0.12 4.54 -1.02
C PHE A 81 1.34 4.96 -1.19
N ASP A 82 2.19 4.64 -0.22
CA ASP A 82 3.63 4.87 -0.34
C ASP A 82 4.33 3.77 -1.15
N TYR A 83 3.86 2.52 -1.03
CA TYR A 83 4.46 1.35 -1.69
C TYR A 83 3.38 0.44 -2.28
N MET A 84 3.24 0.44 -3.60
CA MET A 84 2.41 -0.52 -4.34
C MET A 84 3.32 -1.54 -5.01
N ASP A 85 2.83 -2.78 -5.14
CA ASP A 85 3.54 -3.82 -5.86
C ASP A 85 2.63 -5.02 -6.13
N PHE A 86 3.15 -5.99 -6.88
CA PHE A 86 2.62 -7.35 -6.88
C PHE A 86 3.03 -8.07 -5.59
N PRO A 87 2.09 -8.71 -4.87
CA PRO A 87 2.41 -9.69 -3.84
C PRO A 87 3.02 -10.93 -4.51
N VAL A 88 4.33 -11.11 -4.42
CA VAL A 88 5.05 -12.22 -5.08
C VAL A 88 5.97 -12.91 -4.08
N VAL A 89 5.92 -14.24 -4.02
CA VAL A 89 6.77 -15.04 -3.13
C VAL A 89 8.25 -14.83 -3.48
N THR A 90 9.06 -14.66 -2.44
CA THR A 90 10.52 -14.50 -2.55
C THR A 90 11.12 -15.69 -3.29
N ASP A 91 12.06 -15.44 -4.20
CA ASP A 91 12.72 -16.44 -5.06
C ASP A 91 11.78 -17.14 -6.07
N ARG A 92 10.63 -16.54 -6.38
CA ARG A 92 9.68 -16.97 -7.43
C ARG A 92 9.29 -15.85 -8.39
N GLU A 93 10.00 -14.73 -8.35
CA GLU A 93 9.58 -13.51 -9.04
C GLU A 93 9.63 -13.64 -10.55
N LEU A 94 10.68 -14.26 -11.10
CA LEU A 94 10.76 -14.52 -12.52
C LEU A 94 9.64 -15.46 -13.00
N ASP A 95 9.45 -16.59 -12.31
CA ASP A 95 8.37 -17.55 -12.63
C ASP A 95 7.00 -16.86 -12.57
N PHE A 96 6.77 -16.04 -11.54
CA PHE A 96 5.54 -15.27 -11.41
C PHE A 96 5.34 -14.34 -12.60
N PHE A 97 6.34 -13.51 -12.97
CA PHE A 97 6.15 -12.54 -14.05
C PHE A 97 6.02 -13.21 -15.42
N GLU A 98 6.70 -14.33 -15.67
CA GLU A 98 6.52 -15.12 -16.90
C GLU A 98 5.10 -15.69 -17.00
N LEU A 99 4.54 -16.20 -15.91
CA LEU A 99 3.17 -16.72 -15.86
C LEU A 99 2.12 -15.61 -15.86
N CYS A 100 2.40 -14.48 -15.21
CA CYS A 100 1.51 -13.34 -15.04
C CYS A 100 1.36 -12.53 -16.32
N TRP A 101 2.43 -12.39 -17.13
CA TRP A 101 2.44 -11.51 -18.30
C TRP A 101 1.31 -11.79 -19.31
N PRO A 102 1.06 -13.04 -19.75
CA PRO A 102 -0.05 -13.32 -20.67
C PRO A 102 -1.42 -12.87 -20.12
N HIS A 103 -1.62 -12.93 -18.80
CA HIS A 103 -2.84 -12.44 -18.16
C HIS A 103 -2.94 -10.92 -18.25
N ILE A 104 -1.86 -10.20 -17.92
CA ILE A 104 -1.80 -8.73 -18.01
C ILE A 104 -2.01 -8.26 -19.46
N GLU A 105 -1.34 -8.88 -20.43
CA GLU A 105 -1.42 -8.52 -21.84
C GLU A 105 -2.84 -8.76 -22.40
N SER A 106 -3.52 -9.82 -21.97
CA SER A 106 -4.90 -10.13 -22.38
C SER A 106 -5.96 -9.13 -21.91
N MET A 107 -5.61 -8.18 -21.02
CA MET A 107 -6.53 -7.16 -20.54
C MET A 107 -6.76 -6.02 -21.55
N HIS A 108 -6.08 -6.02 -22.70
CA HIS A 108 -6.27 -5.08 -23.82
C HIS A 108 -6.18 -3.59 -23.44
N TRP A 109 -5.17 -3.22 -22.65
CA TRP A 109 -4.88 -1.83 -22.32
C TRP A 109 -4.06 -1.12 -23.41
N SER A 110 -4.19 0.20 -23.47
CA SER A 110 -3.28 1.08 -24.21
C SER A 110 -2.07 1.49 -23.35
N ASN A 111 -2.28 1.70 -22.04
CA ASN A 111 -1.19 1.91 -21.09
C ASN A 111 -1.32 1.03 -19.85
N LEU A 112 -0.21 0.43 -19.43
CA LEU A 112 -0.04 -0.18 -18.12
C LEU A 112 0.72 0.80 -17.22
N ARG A 113 0.04 1.41 -16.26
CA ARG A 113 0.61 2.43 -15.37
C ARG A 113 0.71 1.88 -13.95
N LEU A 114 1.93 1.54 -13.55
CA LEU A 114 2.24 1.00 -12.24
C LEU A 114 3.08 2.04 -11.48
N GLU A 115 2.51 2.58 -10.41
CA GLU A 115 3.11 3.67 -9.61
C GLU A 115 3.58 3.16 -8.25
N SER A 116 4.36 3.99 -7.54
CA SER A 116 4.82 3.74 -6.16
C SER A 116 5.50 2.38 -5.93
N ILE A 117 6.19 1.84 -6.95
CA ILE A 117 6.94 0.58 -6.81
C ILE A 117 8.22 0.82 -6.00
N PRO A 118 8.51 0.01 -4.97
CA PRO A 118 9.78 0.10 -4.24
C PRO A 118 10.99 -0.02 -5.16
N GLU A 119 12.05 0.77 -4.92
CA GLU A 119 13.26 0.77 -5.75
C GLU A 119 13.93 -0.63 -5.85
N SER A 120 13.85 -1.42 -4.77
CA SER A 120 14.39 -2.78 -4.72
C SER A 120 13.43 -3.85 -5.23
N SER A 121 12.24 -3.49 -5.72
CA SER A 121 11.24 -4.46 -6.16
C SER A 121 11.70 -5.20 -7.42
N PRO A 122 11.59 -6.54 -7.45
CA PRO A 122 11.83 -7.34 -8.65
C PRO A 122 10.87 -7.02 -9.81
N THR A 123 9.77 -6.31 -9.56
CA THR A 123 8.88 -5.78 -10.62
C THR A 123 9.62 -4.85 -11.57
N LEU A 124 10.51 -3.99 -11.06
CA LEU A 124 11.27 -3.04 -11.87
C LEU A 124 12.32 -3.71 -12.77
N THR A 125 12.65 -4.98 -12.51
CA THR A 125 13.56 -5.77 -13.34
C THR A 125 12.78 -6.73 -14.23
N HIS A 126 12.09 -7.71 -13.65
CA HIS A 126 11.50 -8.83 -14.40
C HIS A 126 10.35 -8.39 -15.29
N LEU A 127 9.38 -7.63 -14.77
CA LEU A 127 8.24 -7.18 -15.58
C LEU A 127 8.69 -6.23 -16.69
N VAL A 128 9.67 -5.36 -16.41
CA VAL A 128 10.24 -4.44 -17.39
C VAL A 128 10.93 -5.19 -18.53
N ASP A 129 11.75 -6.19 -18.22
CA ASP A 129 12.45 -7.00 -19.22
C ASP A 129 11.47 -7.82 -20.06
N ILE A 130 10.47 -8.44 -19.41
CA ILE A 130 9.42 -9.22 -20.10
C ILE A 130 8.57 -8.32 -21.01
N ALA A 131 8.14 -7.14 -20.54
CA ALA A 131 7.35 -6.22 -21.36
C ALA A 131 8.12 -5.74 -22.59
N ARG A 132 9.41 -5.39 -22.42
CA ARG A 132 10.29 -5.00 -23.53
C ARG A 132 10.52 -6.14 -24.53
N ALA A 133 10.73 -7.36 -24.04
CA ALA A 133 10.90 -8.54 -24.88
C ALA A 133 9.64 -8.84 -25.71
N ASN A 134 8.46 -8.49 -25.20
CA ASN A 134 7.18 -8.60 -25.90
C ASN A 134 6.82 -7.34 -26.74
N GLY A 135 7.78 -6.44 -26.98
CA GLY A 135 7.64 -5.34 -27.93
C GLY A 135 6.96 -4.08 -27.38
N HIS A 136 6.79 -3.98 -26.06
CA HIS A 136 6.26 -2.77 -25.43
C HIS A 136 7.36 -1.73 -25.17
N GLU A 137 7.00 -0.45 -25.31
CA GLU A 137 7.80 0.65 -24.81
C GLU A 137 7.62 0.75 -23.28
N VAL A 138 8.72 0.78 -22.54
CA VAL A 138 8.71 0.83 -21.07
C VAL A 138 9.55 1.98 -20.56
N LEU A 139 8.89 2.92 -19.88
CA LEU A 139 9.48 4.06 -19.20
C LEU A 139 9.45 3.82 -17.68
N VAL A 140 10.61 3.95 -17.04
CA VAL A 140 10.74 3.89 -15.57
C VAL A 140 11.26 5.25 -15.10
N THR A 141 10.56 5.85 -14.13
CA THR A 141 10.90 7.18 -13.59
C THR A 141 10.86 7.15 -12.06
N GLU A 142 11.90 7.71 -11.43
CA GLU A 142 11.88 8.00 -9.99
C GLU A 142 10.86 9.13 -9.71
N THR A 143 9.95 8.92 -8.75
CA THR A 143 8.88 9.86 -8.41
C THR A 143 9.12 10.52 -7.05
N ASP A 144 8.99 9.75 -5.96
CA ASP A 144 9.00 10.23 -4.59
C ASP A 144 9.93 9.44 -3.68
N LYS A 145 10.22 10.00 -2.50
CA LYS A 145 11.00 9.34 -1.45
C LYS A 145 10.19 9.24 -0.17
N THR A 146 10.02 8.02 0.30
CA THR A 146 9.39 7.74 1.59
C THR A 146 10.44 7.77 2.69
N PRO A 147 10.31 8.64 3.72
CA PRO A 147 11.21 8.61 4.86
C PRO A 147 11.15 7.27 5.59
N TYR A 148 12.29 6.62 5.76
CA TYR A 148 12.42 5.34 6.44
C TYR A 148 13.32 5.47 7.67
N ALA A 149 12.97 4.76 8.74
CA ALA A 149 13.80 4.63 9.93
C ALA A 149 13.68 3.21 10.49
N GLU A 150 14.83 2.56 10.72
CA GLU A 150 14.88 1.33 11.49
C GLU A 150 14.52 1.62 12.95
N LEU A 151 13.59 0.83 13.48
CA LEU A 151 13.15 0.91 14.87
C LEU A 151 13.85 -0.20 15.67
N PRO A 152 14.94 0.11 16.40
CA PRO A 152 15.56 -0.85 17.29
C PRO A 152 14.64 -1.15 18.49
N GLU A 153 14.89 -2.26 19.17
CA GLU A 153 14.10 -2.67 20.34
C GLU A 153 14.20 -1.67 21.50
N GLN A 154 15.32 -0.95 21.60
CA GLN A 154 15.61 -0.06 22.72
C GLN A 154 15.53 1.42 22.31
N TRP A 155 14.85 2.22 23.13
CA TRP A 155 14.68 3.65 22.91
C TRP A 155 16.01 4.41 22.82
N GLU A 156 16.97 4.05 23.67
CA GLU A 156 18.30 4.65 23.70
C GLU A 156 19.04 4.43 22.38
N GLU A 157 18.90 3.25 21.79
CA GLU A 157 19.51 2.90 20.51
C GLU A 157 18.90 3.71 19.36
N TYR A 158 17.57 3.84 19.34
CA TYR A 158 16.88 4.70 18.38
C TYR A 158 17.42 6.14 18.44
N LEU A 159 17.59 6.69 19.65
CA LEU A 159 18.14 8.04 19.83
C LEU A 159 19.59 8.18 19.35
N LEU A 160 20.40 7.13 19.45
CA LEU A 160 21.79 7.14 19.00
C LEU A 160 21.89 7.15 17.47
N ASN A 161 20.95 6.48 16.78
CA ASN A 161 20.86 6.46 15.32
C ASN A 161 20.43 7.81 14.72
N LEU A 162 19.79 8.68 15.50
CA LEU A 162 19.44 10.04 15.08
C LEU A 162 20.67 10.95 14.96
N ARG A 163 20.66 11.83 13.95
CA ARG A 163 21.62 12.94 13.83
C ARG A 163 21.62 13.78 15.11
N ARG A 164 22.79 14.31 15.50
CA ARG A 164 22.96 15.08 16.75
C ARG A 164 21.89 16.17 16.93
N LYS A 165 21.60 16.94 15.87
CA LYS A 165 20.59 18.01 15.89
C LYS A 165 19.19 17.45 16.20
N ASP A 166 18.78 16.37 15.52
CA ASP A 166 17.47 15.76 15.66
C ASP A 166 17.30 15.12 17.05
N ARG A 167 18.32 14.43 17.55
CA ARG A 167 18.35 13.91 18.93
C ARG A 167 18.17 15.02 19.97
N HIS A 168 18.89 16.15 19.82
CA HIS A 168 18.75 17.28 20.74
C HIS A 168 17.35 17.91 20.66
N GLU A 169 16.80 18.04 19.45
CA GLU A 169 15.47 18.60 19.24
C GLU A 169 14.36 17.71 19.81
N LEU A 170 14.44 16.39 19.60
CA LEU A 170 13.51 15.41 20.17
C LEU A 170 13.53 15.45 21.70
N ARG A 171 14.71 15.41 22.33
CA ARG A 171 14.86 15.54 23.79
C ARG A 171 14.31 16.86 24.31
N ARG A 172 14.50 17.97 23.57
CA ARG A 172 13.95 19.28 23.92
C ARG A 172 12.42 19.27 23.87
N LYS A 173 11.82 18.65 22.84
CA LYS A 173 10.36 18.52 22.69
C LYS A 173 9.75 17.68 23.80
N ILE A 174 10.34 16.53 24.14
CA ILE A 174 9.89 15.68 25.26
C ILE A 174 9.93 16.46 26.58
N ARG A 175 11.06 17.09 26.92
CA ARG A 175 11.12 17.90 28.16
C ARG A 175 10.10 19.04 28.21
N ARG A 176 9.80 19.66 27.06
CA ARG A 176 8.78 20.71 26.98
C ARG A 176 7.37 20.15 27.12
N LEU A 177 7.13 18.93 26.64
CA LEU A 177 5.87 18.22 26.85
C LEU A 177 5.70 17.88 28.34
N ASP A 178 6.74 17.32 28.97
CA ASP A 178 6.74 16.97 30.40
C ASP A 178 6.62 18.19 31.33
N ALA A 179 7.20 19.32 30.93
CA ALA A 179 7.09 20.59 31.66
C ALA A 179 5.80 21.37 31.34
N GLY A 180 5.10 21.01 30.25
CA GLY A 180 3.85 21.62 29.81
C GLY A 180 2.63 21.03 30.50
N ALA A 181 1.44 21.56 30.17
CA ALA A 181 0.18 21.06 30.70
C ALA A 181 0.01 19.55 30.48
N SER A 182 -0.76 18.92 31.38
CA SER A 182 -1.13 17.50 31.32
C SER A 182 -1.48 17.07 29.89
N TYR A 183 -0.73 16.13 29.32
CA TYR A 183 -1.11 15.47 28.08
C TYR A 183 -1.83 14.15 28.40
N ARG A 184 -2.64 13.69 27.44
CA ARG A 184 -3.27 12.36 27.49
C ARG A 184 -2.78 11.57 26.30
N GLN A 185 -2.37 10.34 26.56
CA GLN A 185 -2.16 9.32 25.53
C GLN A 185 -3.46 8.53 25.41
N TYR A 186 -3.90 8.34 24.17
CA TYR A 186 -5.09 7.57 23.87
C TYR A 186 -4.68 6.32 23.10
N GLU A 187 -5.06 5.17 23.63
CA GLU A 187 -4.93 3.87 22.98
C GLU A 187 -6.35 3.31 22.88
N PRO A 188 -7.12 3.72 21.86
CA PRO A 188 -8.51 3.32 21.75
C PRO A 188 -8.59 1.83 21.43
N GLU A 189 -9.45 1.09 22.15
CA GLU A 189 -9.84 -0.27 21.76
C GLU A 189 -10.59 -0.25 20.42
N ASN A 190 -11.31 0.84 20.13
CA ASN A 190 -11.97 1.08 18.86
C ASN A 190 -11.47 2.38 18.22
N THR A 191 -10.54 2.24 17.26
CA THR A 191 -9.92 3.38 16.58
C THR A 191 -10.92 4.28 15.85
N VAL A 192 -12.08 3.73 15.46
CA VAL A 192 -13.13 4.45 14.73
C VAL A 192 -13.70 5.61 15.54
N GLU A 193 -13.84 5.45 16.86
CA GLU A 193 -14.37 6.49 17.75
C GLU A 193 -13.46 7.72 17.83
N MET A 194 -12.18 7.56 17.49
CA MET A 194 -11.20 8.64 17.49
C MET A 194 -11.01 9.31 16.13
N MET A 195 -11.61 8.79 15.06
CA MET A 195 -11.37 9.29 13.70
C MET A 195 -11.85 10.74 13.51
N ASP A 196 -12.99 11.11 14.08
CA ASP A 196 -13.49 12.50 14.02
C ASP A 196 -12.52 13.49 14.66
N GLU A 197 -11.96 13.12 15.82
CA GLU A 197 -10.98 13.95 16.52
C GLU A 197 -9.64 13.98 15.77
N PHE A 198 -9.21 12.85 15.21
CA PHE A 198 -8.04 12.77 14.34
C PHE A 198 -8.18 13.72 13.14
N PHE A 199 -9.29 13.68 12.42
CA PHE A 199 -9.54 14.59 11.29
C PHE A 199 -9.59 16.05 11.74
N ARG A 200 -10.21 16.35 12.89
CA ARG A 200 -10.23 17.71 13.45
C ARG A 200 -8.81 18.23 13.70
N LEU A 201 -7.96 17.45 14.38
CA LEU A 201 -6.57 17.81 14.66
C LEU A 201 -5.75 17.94 13.38
N MET A 202 -5.98 17.06 12.41
CA MET A 202 -5.28 17.09 11.13
C MET A 202 -5.59 18.36 10.34
N ARG A 203 -6.87 18.79 10.27
CA ARG A 203 -7.26 20.07 9.64
C ARG A 203 -6.60 21.27 10.31
N LEU A 204 -6.49 21.26 11.63
CA LEU A 204 -5.86 22.35 12.38
C LEU A 204 -4.34 22.44 12.18
N SER A 205 -3.70 21.39 11.69
CA SER A 205 -2.25 21.35 11.55
C SER A 205 -1.71 22.03 10.28
N SER A 206 -2.49 22.13 9.20
CA SER A 206 -2.17 22.92 8.01
C SER A 206 -3.35 23.04 7.03
N ASP A 207 -3.33 24.09 6.20
CA ASP A 207 -4.32 24.28 5.11
C ASP A 207 -4.24 23.17 4.05
N GLU A 208 -3.06 22.63 3.81
CA GLU A 208 -2.84 21.49 2.90
C GLU A 208 -3.58 20.25 3.40
N LYS A 209 -3.43 19.90 4.68
CA LYS A 209 -4.16 18.78 5.30
C LYS A 209 -5.66 19.02 5.36
N SER A 210 -6.09 20.27 5.51
CA SER A 210 -7.50 20.59 5.42
C SER A 210 -8.06 20.35 4.02
N ARG A 211 -7.31 20.65 2.95
CA ARG A 211 -7.71 20.39 1.55
C ARG A 211 -7.67 18.91 1.18
N PHE A 212 -6.76 18.15 1.80
CA PHE A 212 -6.69 16.70 1.62
C PHE A 212 -7.90 15.96 2.24
N LEU A 213 -8.54 16.52 3.28
CA LEU A 213 -9.71 15.91 3.93
C LEU A 213 -11.04 16.20 3.20
N ILE A 214 -11.08 15.85 1.92
CA ILE A 214 -12.33 15.74 1.16
C ILE A 214 -13.19 14.58 1.69
N LYS A 215 -14.45 14.53 1.26
CA LYS A 215 -15.43 13.55 1.73
C LYS A 215 -14.94 12.11 1.51
N GLU A 216 -14.38 11.84 0.34
CA GLU A 216 -13.92 10.53 -0.10
C GLU A 216 -12.74 10.05 0.77
N ASN A 217 -11.76 10.92 1.04
CA ASN A 217 -10.64 10.59 1.92
C ASN A 217 -11.09 10.31 3.36
N ILE A 218 -12.04 11.09 3.88
CA ILE A 218 -12.61 10.83 5.23
C ILE A 218 -13.28 9.46 5.28
N ILE A 219 -14.06 9.11 4.25
CA ILE A 219 -14.72 7.80 4.14
C ILE A 219 -13.67 6.69 4.08
N PHE A 220 -12.66 6.84 3.22
CA PHE A 220 -11.58 5.86 3.08
C PHE A 220 -10.86 5.60 4.41
N PHE A 221 -10.35 6.66 5.06
CA PHE A 221 -9.60 6.52 6.32
C PHE A 221 -10.46 5.96 7.45
N THR A 222 -11.75 6.30 7.51
CA THR A 222 -12.68 5.71 8.48
C THR A 222 -12.90 4.21 8.23
N ASN A 223 -13.10 3.83 6.96
CA ASN A 223 -13.34 2.45 6.59
C ASN A 223 -12.11 1.57 6.82
N ILE A 224 -10.92 2.05 6.44
CA ILE A 224 -9.70 1.27 6.64
C ILE A 224 -9.33 1.15 8.12
N ALA A 225 -9.55 2.19 8.93
CA ALA A 225 -9.39 2.09 10.39
C ALA A 225 -10.35 1.06 11.01
N THR A 226 -11.61 1.04 10.54
CA THR A 226 -12.60 0.04 10.95
C THR A 226 -12.15 -1.37 10.58
N GLU A 227 -11.65 -1.55 9.36
CA GLU A 227 -11.23 -2.86 8.88
C GLU A 227 -9.99 -3.37 9.62
N LEU A 228 -8.99 -2.51 9.85
CA LEU A 228 -7.79 -2.86 10.61
C LEU A 228 -8.08 -3.18 12.09
N THR A 229 -9.13 -2.61 12.69
CA THR A 229 -9.53 -2.91 14.07
C THR A 229 -10.08 -4.33 14.24
N ARG A 230 -10.53 -4.97 13.15
CA ARG A 230 -11.10 -6.32 13.17
C ARG A 230 -10.07 -7.45 13.03
N ARG A 231 -8.82 -7.09 12.75
CA ARG A 231 -7.71 -8.01 12.45
C ARG A 231 -6.78 -8.12 13.65
#